data_AF-A0A560WYG0-F1
#
_entry.id   AF-A0A560WYG0-F1
#
_cell.length_a   1.000
_cell.length_b   1.000
_cell.length_c   1.000
_cell.angle_alpha   90.00
_cell.angle_beta   90.00
_cell.angle_gamma   90.00
#
_symmetry.space_group_name_H-M   'P 1'
#
loop_
_entity.id
_entity.type
_entity.pdbx_description
1 polymer ?
#
loop_
_entity_poly.entity_id
_entity_poly.type
_entity_poly.pdbx_seq_one_letter_code
_entity_poly.pdbx_strand_id
1 'polypeptide(L)'
;MRVTGSRAGGAPVGEARAAGTVLQLLRPVARTVPWRAVAAASGLGLLAAALPRLSGGEVTAWAAVTALRAAALSFALGAAFLLDDPARHTTAAVPVRRGLRLALRWVPLVPFAALWWTAALLLVPEDARPPAGDVTVEAATALVLALAGAAFAVRRDSARPGQGVAAVLLVCAVLTPLLSPGDWGMFTEPADPHWAAAHDRWAVLLCVLLVALAVSCAEPVRRRTLRAFRSPSGTSGPSRG
;
A
#
# COMPACT_ATOMS: atom_id res chain seq x y z
N MET A 1 -10.16 63.60 -1.88
CA MET A 1 -9.84 62.80 -0.68
C MET A 1 -10.97 61.79 -0.44
N ARG A 2 -10.82 60.54 -0.93
CA ARG A 2 -11.68 59.41 -0.52
C ARG A 2 -10.97 58.08 -0.80
N VAL A 3 -10.51 57.53 0.32
CA VAL A 3 -10.06 56.17 0.66
C VAL A 3 -10.26 55.08 -0.39
N THR A 4 -9.13 54.52 -0.83
CA THR A 4 -8.98 53.20 -1.46
C THR A 4 -9.36 52.10 -0.48
N GLY A 5 -10.46 51.39 -0.76
CA GLY A 5 -10.86 50.19 -0.02
C GLY A 5 -9.96 49.01 -0.37
N SER A 6 -9.07 48.67 0.56
CA SER A 6 -8.29 47.43 0.58
C SER A 6 -9.23 46.22 0.64
N ARG A 7 -9.28 45.42 -0.43
CA ARG A 7 -9.85 44.06 -0.39
C ARG A 7 -8.86 43.16 0.34
N ALA A 8 -9.06 43.01 1.64
CA ALA A 8 -8.39 42.00 2.45
C ALA A 8 -8.65 40.60 1.86
N GLY A 9 -7.59 39.80 1.78
CA GLY A 9 -7.55 38.49 1.15
C GLY A 9 -8.55 37.51 1.76
N GLY A 10 -9.47 37.05 0.92
CA GLY A 10 -10.33 35.91 1.21
C GLY A 10 -9.74 34.63 0.62
N ALA A 11 -8.99 33.88 1.43
CA ALA A 11 -8.79 32.44 1.27
C ALA A 11 -8.42 31.85 2.65
N PRO A 12 -8.80 30.61 3.03
CA PRO A 12 -9.86 29.73 2.53
C PRO A 12 -10.61 29.04 3.70
N VAL A 13 -11.80 29.53 4.08
CA VAL A 13 -12.66 28.88 5.10
C VAL A 13 -13.10 27.46 4.68
N GLY A 14 -13.03 27.16 3.39
CA GLY A 14 -13.35 25.83 2.82
C GLY A 14 -12.30 24.75 3.14
N GLU A 15 -11.01 25.09 3.19
CA GLU A 15 -9.93 24.11 3.39
C GLU A 15 -9.87 23.62 4.83
N ALA A 16 -10.08 24.50 5.81
CA ALA A 16 -10.11 24.14 7.23
C ALA A 16 -11.29 23.21 7.56
N ARG A 17 -12.45 23.40 6.92
CA ARG A 17 -13.62 22.52 7.08
C ARG A 17 -13.40 21.17 6.38
N ALA A 18 -12.83 21.17 5.18
CA ALA A 18 -12.49 19.94 4.47
C ALA A 18 -11.47 19.09 5.26
N ALA A 19 -10.43 19.72 5.82
CA ALA A 19 -9.45 19.05 6.68
C ALA A 19 -10.09 18.44 7.94
N GLY A 20 -10.99 19.18 8.60
CA GLY A 20 -11.74 18.70 9.76
C GLY A 20 -12.62 17.48 9.45
N THR A 21 -13.33 17.48 8.32
CA THR A 21 -14.15 16.35 7.87
C THR A 21 -13.30 15.14 7.50
N VAL A 22 -12.15 15.33 6.86
CA VAL A 22 -11.21 14.23 6.53
C VAL A 22 -10.64 13.60 7.80
N LEU A 23 -10.21 14.41 8.78
CA LEU A 23 -9.74 13.93 10.09
C LEU A 23 -10.83 13.16 10.87
N GLN A 24 -12.08 13.65 10.80
CA GLN A 24 -13.23 12.99 11.41
C GLN A 24 -13.55 11.63 10.78
N LEU A 25 -13.25 11.42 9.49
CA LEU A 25 -13.42 10.14 8.80
C LEU A 25 -12.21 9.21 8.97
N LEU A 26 -11.00 9.76 9.09
CA LEU A 26 -9.77 8.99 9.29
C LEU A 26 -9.74 8.31 10.67
N ARG A 27 -10.19 9.00 11.73
CA ARG A 27 -10.09 8.49 13.10
C ARG A 27 -10.92 7.21 13.34
N PRO A 28 -12.19 7.08 12.91
CA PRO A 28 -12.94 5.84 13.02
C PRO A 28 -12.33 4.71 12.18
N VAL A 29 -11.88 5.02 10.96
CA VAL A 29 -11.25 4.04 10.06
C VAL A 29 -9.96 3.50 10.67
N ALA A 30 -9.12 4.38 11.22
CA ALA A 30 -7.90 3.99 11.90
C ALA A 30 -8.17 3.07 13.09
N ARG A 31 -9.25 3.25 13.86
CA ARG A 31 -9.56 2.31 14.97
C ARG A 31 -9.94 0.90 14.51
N THR A 32 -10.45 0.75 13.28
CA THR A 32 -10.85 -0.57 12.74
C THR A 32 -9.70 -1.36 12.14
N VAL A 33 -8.52 -0.74 12.00
CA VAL A 33 -7.32 -1.37 11.47
C VAL A 33 -6.70 -2.28 12.53
N PRO A 34 -6.24 -3.50 12.15
CA PRO A 34 -5.50 -4.37 13.06
C PRO A 34 -4.07 -3.86 13.29
N TRP A 35 -3.94 -2.72 13.99
CA TRP A 35 -2.64 -2.09 14.28
C TRP A 35 -1.69 -3.00 15.04
N ARG A 36 -2.20 -3.99 15.79
CA ARG A 36 -1.36 -4.98 16.48
C ARG A 36 -0.56 -5.82 15.50
N ALA A 37 -1.17 -6.25 14.39
CA ALA A 37 -0.49 -7.02 13.36
C ALA A 37 0.56 -6.15 12.64
N VAL A 38 0.19 -4.91 12.29
CA VAL A 38 1.12 -3.96 11.65
C VAL A 38 2.27 -3.63 12.59
N ALA A 39 2.02 -3.34 13.87
CA ALA A 39 3.04 -3.01 14.85
C ALA A 39 3.97 -4.20 15.13
N ALA A 40 3.43 -5.41 15.28
CA ALA A 40 4.23 -6.62 15.47
C ALA A 40 5.15 -6.88 14.26
N ALA A 41 4.59 -6.80 13.05
CA ALA A 41 5.35 -6.99 11.83
C ALA A 41 6.40 -5.88 11.58
N SER A 42 6.05 -4.63 11.91
CA SER A 42 6.97 -3.48 11.88
C SER A 42 8.10 -3.64 12.90
N GLY A 43 7.79 -4.12 14.11
CA GLY A 43 8.76 -4.42 15.15
C GLY A 43 9.73 -5.54 14.72
N LEU A 44 9.20 -6.63 14.17
CA LEU A 44 10.01 -7.71 13.60
C LEU A 44 10.91 -7.22 12.46
N GLY A 45 10.41 -6.34 11.60
CA GLY A 45 11.21 -5.76 10.53
C GLY A 45 12.33 -4.84 11.03
N LEU A 46 12.08 -4.01 12.04
CA LEU A 46 13.14 -3.20 12.66
C LEU A 46 14.16 -4.07 13.40
N LEU A 47 13.70 -5.13 14.07
CA LEU A 47 14.61 -6.11 14.67
C LEU A 47 15.48 -6.77 13.60
N ALA A 48 14.91 -7.17 12.47
CA ALA A 48 15.65 -7.73 11.34
C ALA A 48 16.71 -6.75 10.81
N ALA A 49 16.38 -5.46 10.68
CA ALA A 49 17.32 -4.42 10.27
C ALA A 49 18.42 -4.15 11.32
N ALA A 50 18.11 -4.28 12.61
CA ALA A 50 19.06 -4.07 13.71
C ALA A 50 19.97 -5.27 13.97
N LEU A 51 19.56 -6.49 13.60
CA LEU A 51 20.28 -7.73 13.88
C LEU A 51 21.76 -7.71 13.48
N PRO A 52 22.14 -7.27 12.26
CA PRO A 52 23.55 -7.22 11.87
C PRO A 52 24.37 -6.35 12.82
N ARG A 53 23.84 -5.20 13.23
CA ARG A 53 24.50 -4.29 14.18
C ARG A 53 24.61 -4.90 15.59
N LEU A 54 23.60 -5.65 16.03
CA LEU A 54 23.57 -6.28 17.35
C LEU A 54 24.49 -7.51 17.44
N SER A 55 24.80 -8.16 16.31
CA SER A 55 25.66 -9.34 16.28
C SER A 55 27.15 -9.05 16.53
N GLY A 56 27.56 -7.78 16.55
CA GLY A 56 28.92 -7.35 16.90
C GLY A 56 30.03 -7.73 15.91
N GLY A 57 29.69 -8.39 14.79
CA GLY A 57 30.61 -8.67 13.70
C GLY A 57 30.63 -7.59 12.62
N GLU A 58 31.58 -7.67 11.70
CA GLU A 58 31.59 -6.83 10.50
C GLU A 58 30.32 -7.07 9.68
N VAL A 59 29.60 -5.99 9.38
CA VAL A 59 28.39 -6.06 8.57
C VAL A 59 28.79 -5.95 7.11
N THR A 60 28.59 -7.02 6.35
CA THR A 60 28.81 -6.99 4.89
C THR A 60 27.67 -6.26 4.18
N ALA A 61 27.95 -5.66 3.02
CA ALA A 61 26.93 -5.00 2.20
C ALA A 61 25.79 -5.95 1.81
N TRP A 62 26.11 -7.21 1.53
CA TRP A 62 25.12 -8.27 1.29
C TRP A 62 24.20 -8.53 2.49
N ALA A 63 24.78 -8.63 3.70
CA ALA A 63 24.01 -8.84 4.92
C ALA A 63 23.08 -7.63 5.21
N ALA A 64 23.58 -6.41 4.99
CA ALA A 64 22.80 -5.18 5.12
C ALA A 64 21.60 -5.13 4.16
N VAL A 65 21.81 -5.42 2.87
CA VAL A 65 20.73 -5.48 1.87
C VAL A 65 19.71 -6.58 2.23
N THR A 66 20.18 -7.75 2.63
CA THR A 66 19.30 -8.88 2.98
C THR A 66 18.45 -8.55 4.22
N ALA A 67 19.04 -7.88 5.22
CA ALA A 67 18.33 -7.42 6.40
C ALA A 67 17.25 -6.37 6.06
N LEU A 68 17.57 -5.42 5.16
CA LEU A 68 16.59 -4.43 4.67
C LEU A 68 15.47 -5.07 3.84
N ARG A 69 15.78 -6.06 2.99
CA ARG A 69 14.79 -6.84 2.25
C ARG A 69 13.86 -7.60 3.20
N ALA A 70 14.41 -8.24 4.22
CA ALA A 70 13.62 -8.94 5.26
C ALA A 70 12.74 -7.97 6.05
N ALA A 71 13.27 -6.79 6.39
CA ALA A 71 12.50 -5.73 7.04
C ALA A 71 11.32 -5.28 6.16
N ALA A 72 11.58 -4.95 4.90
CA ALA A 72 10.57 -4.53 3.94
C ALA A 72 9.47 -5.59 3.75
N LEU A 73 9.86 -6.86 3.60
CA LEU A 73 8.93 -7.98 3.50
C LEU A 73 8.07 -8.08 4.76
N SER A 74 8.66 -7.99 5.96
CA SER A 74 7.94 -8.06 7.23
C SER A 74 6.87 -6.97 7.31
N PHE A 75 7.23 -5.73 6.97
CA PHE A 75 6.28 -4.62 6.91
C PHE A 75 5.17 -4.85 5.88
N ALA A 76 5.51 -5.34 4.67
CA ALA A 76 4.55 -5.64 3.62
C ALA A 76 3.56 -6.75 4.04
N LEU A 77 4.02 -7.77 4.77
CA LEU A 77 3.15 -8.80 5.35
C LEU A 77 2.17 -8.19 6.35
N GLY A 78 2.64 -7.31 7.25
CA GLY A 78 1.76 -6.56 8.15
C GLY A 78 0.73 -5.71 7.42
N ALA A 79 1.14 -5.05 6.33
CA ALA A 79 0.27 -4.24 5.48
C ALA A 79 -0.81 -5.08 4.76
N ALA A 80 -0.54 -6.34 4.42
CA ALA A 80 -1.53 -7.23 3.81
C ALA A 80 -2.76 -7.45 4.72
N PHE A 81 -2.56 -7.49 6.04
CA PHE A 81 -3.63 -7.63 7.03
C PHE A 81 -4.46 -6.35 7.25
N LEU A 82 -4.06 -5.21 6.68
CA LEU A 82 -4.77 -3.93 6.85
C LEU A 82 -6.25 -3.98 6.38
N LEU A 83 -6.57 -4.93 5.49
CA LEU A 83 -7.92 -5.15 4.96
C LEU A 83 -8.68 -6.30 5.62
N ASP A 84 -8.06 -7.07 6.52
CA ASP A 84 -8.78 -8.02 7.36
C ASP A 84 -9.58 -7.22 8.39
N ASP A 85 -10.85 -6.97 8.08
CA ASP A 85 -11.80 -6.34 8.98
C ASP A 85 -12.53 -7.44 9.79
N PRO A 86 -12.26 -7.61 11.09
CA PRO A 86 -12.93 -8.63 11.91
C PRO A 86 -14.43 -8.35 12.11
N ALA A 87 -14.92 -7.13 11.82
CA ALA A 87 -16.32 -6.74 11.98
C ALA A 87 -17.12 -6.74 10.65
N ARG A 88 -16.62 -7.42 9.60
CA ARG A 88 -17.28 -7.47 8.29
C ARG A 88 -18.70 -8.04 8.33
N HIS A 89 -19.02 -8.84 9.35
CA HIS A 89 -20.33 -9.46 9.54
C HIS A 89 -21.43 -8.48 9.99
N THR A 90 -21.09 -7.30 10.54
CA THR A 90 -22.06 -6.35 11.10
C THR A 90 -22.19 -5.04 10.33
N THR A 91 -21.30 -4.74 9.37
CA THR A 91 -21.20 -3.45 8.67
C THR A 91 -21.59 -3.47 7.19
N ALA A 92 -22.08 -4.61 6.67
CA ALA A 92 -22.41 -4.81 5.26
C ALA A 92 -23.49 -3.86 4.69
N ALA A 93 -24.23 -3.14 5.55
CA ALA A 93 -25.35 -2.30 5.16
C ALA A 93 -24.97 -0.85 4.77
N VAL A 94 -23.72 -0.41 4.93
CA VAL A 94 -23.37 1.01 4.73
C VAL A 94 -22.95 1.29 3.27
N PRO A 95 -23.66 2.16 2.52
CA PRO A 95 -23.44 2.41 1.11
C PRO A 95 -22.31 3.41 0.87
N VAL A 96 -21.12 3.15 1.43
CA VAL A 96 -19.91 3.93 1.10
C VAL A 96 -19.22 3.28 -0.11
N ARG A 97 -18.68 4.10 -1.01
CA ARG A 97 -17.91 3.62 -2.17
C ARG A 97 -16.69 2.84 -1.71
N ARG A 98 -16.40 1.72 -2.37
CA ARG A 98 -15.40 0.75 -1.95
C ARG A 98 -13.98 1.31 -2.06
N GLY A 99 -13.71 2.04 -3.14
CA GLY A 99 -12.43 2.73 -3.34
C GLY A 99 -12.14 3.77 -2.25
N LEU A 100 -13.17 4.45 -1.73
CA LEU A 100 -13.00 5.46 -0.69
C LEU A 100 -12.60 4.83 0.66
N ARG A 101 -13.16 3.67 1.03
CA ARG A 101 -12.76 2.93 2.24
C ARG A 101 -11.32 2.44 2.18
N LEU A 102 -10.88 1.97 1.01
CA LEU A 102 -9.50 1.53 0.78
C LEU A 102 -8.53 2.72 0.88
N ALA A 103 -8.83 3.81 0.18
CA ALA A 103 -8.02 5.02 0.21
C ALA A 103 -7.87 5.58 1.64
N LEU A 104 -8.98 5.69 2.39
CA LEU A 104 -8.96 6.15 3.79
C LEU A 104 -8.11 5.26 4.72
N ARG A 105 -8.01 3.95 4.44
CA ARG A 105 -7.14 3.04 5.21
C ARG A 105 -5.67 3.18 4.84
N TRP A 106 -5.36 3.54 3.59
CA TRP A 106 -3.97 3.65 3.13
C TRP A 106 -3.34 5.02 3.39
N VAL A 107 -4.14 6.09 3.40
CA VAL A 107 -3.65 7.47 3.68
C VAL A 107 -2.79 7.55 4.94
N PRO A 108 -3.16 6.99 6.11
CA PRO A 108 -2.29 7.02 7.30
C PRO A 108 -1.12 6.04 7.22
N LEU A 109 -1.21 4.99 6.37
CA LEU A 109 -0.14 4.00 6.22
C LEU A 109 1.07 4.60 5.51
N VAL A 110 0.87 5.46 4.50
CA VAL A 110 1.97 6.06 3.72
C VAL A 110 2.97 6.83 4.59
N PRO A 111 2.57 7.83 5.41
CA PRO A 111 3.52 8.56 6.24
C PRO A 111 4.14 7.67 7.33
N PHE A 112 3.37 6.72 7.87
CA PHE A 112 3.90 5.75 8.82
C PHE A 112 4.97 4.85 8.20
N ALA A 113 4.72 4.34 6.99
CA ALA A 113 5.67 3.52 6.22
C ALA A 113 6.95 4.30 5.92
N ALA A 114 6.85 5.59 5.52
CA ALA A 114 8.00 6.44 5.26
C ALA A 114 8.86 6.66 6.51
N LEU A 115 8.25 6.97 7.65
CA LEU A 115 8.95 7.15 8.91
C LEU A 115 9.62 5.84 9.36
N TRP A 116 8.87 4.73 9.31
CA TRP A 116 9.36 3.41 9.68
C TRP A 116 10.52 2.95 8.79
N TRP A 117 10.42 3.17 7.48
CA TRP A 117 11.47 2.81 6.53
C TRP A 117 12.73 3.65 6.73
N THR A 118 12.57 4.94 7.02
CA THR A 118 13.70 5.81 7.38
C THR A 118 14.41 5.28 8.62
N ALA A 119 13.67 4.85 9.64
CA ALA A 119 14.26 4.22 10.82
C ALA A 119 15.01 2.91 10.46
N ALA A 120 14.45 2.07 9.58
CA ALA A 120 15.13 0.85 9.13
C ALA A 120 16.45 1.14 8.40
N LEU A 121 16.49 2.16 7.53
CA LEU A 121 17.72 2.59 6.85
C LEU A 121 18.78 3.13 7.84
N LEU A 122 18.36 3.84 8.88
CA LEU A 122 19.26 4.40 9.90
C LEU A 122 19.81 3.35 10.88
N LEU A 123 19.16 2.19 11.00
CA LEU A 123 19.67 1.07 11.80
C LEU A 123 20.88 0.38 11.14
N VAL A 124 20.99 0.49 9.82
CA VAL A 124 22.12 -0.09 9.05
C VAL A 124 23.36 0.82 9.18
N PRO A 125 24.53 0.25 9.57
CA PRO A 125 25.79 0.99 9.63
C PRO A 125 26.14 1.67 8.30
N GLU A 126 26.78 2.84 8.38
CA GLU A 126 27.10 3.64 7.18
C GLU A 126 28.05 2.92 6.23
N ASP A 127 29.04 2.19 6.78
CA ASP A 127 30.07 1.48 6.01
C ASP A 127 29.52 0.34 5.13
N ALA A 128 28.34 -0.19 5.51
CA ALA A 128 27.69 -1.30 4.82
C ALA A 128 26.38 -0.87 4.13
N ARG A 129 26.09 0.45 4.11
CA ARG A 129 24.78 0.95 3.65
C ARG A 129 24.69 0.87 2.13
N PRO A 130 23.74 0.10 1.58
CA PRO A 130 23.52 0.07 0.13
C PRO A 130 22.93 1.38 -0.38
N PRO A 131 22.95 1.63 -1.70
CA PRO A 131 22.26 2.76 -2.32
C PRO A 131 20.78 2.80 -1.88
N ALA A 132 20.41 3.81 -1.10
CA ALA A 132 19.11 3.84 -0.44
C ALA A 132 17.95 3.87 -1.44
N GLY A 133 18.09 4.61 -2.54
CA GLY A 133 17.07 4.71 -3.59
C GLY A 133 16.68 3.35 -4.15
N ASP A 134 17.68 2.54 -4.50
CA ASP A 134 17.50 1.21 -5.09
C ASP A 134 16.73 0.28 -4.15
N VAL A 135 17.17 0.20 -2.89
CA VAL A 135 16.49 -0.63 -1.87
C VAL A 135 15.10 -0.07 -1.51
N THR A 136 14.88 1.25 -1.61
CA THR A 136 13.54 1.82 -1.43
C THR A 136 12.57 1.38 -2.52
N VAL A 137 13.03 1.18 -3.76
CA VAL A 137 12.20 0.69 -4.87
C VAL A 137 11.77 -0.75 -4.60
N GLU A 138 12.68 -1.62 -4.13
CA GLU A 138 12.33 -2.98 -3.74
C GLU A 138 11.27 -2.99 -2.63
N ALA A 139 11.49 -2.18 -1.58
CA ALA A 139 10.57 -2.08 -0.45
C ALA A 139 9.19 -1.53 -0.86
N ALA A 140 9.16 -0.50 -1.70
CA ALA A 140 7.94 0.06 -2.26
C ALA A 140 7.20 -1.00 -3.11
N THR A 141 7.92 -1.80 -3.90
CA THR A 141 7.34 -2.86 -4.72
C THR A 141 6.66 -3.91 -3.86
N ALA A 142 7.31 -4.39 -2.79
CA ALA A 142 6.73 -5.35 -1.86
C ALA A 142 5.45 -4.81 -1.19
N LEU A 143 5.48 -3.54 -0.76
CA LEU A 143 4.33 -2.87 -0.16
C LEU A 143 3.16 -2.74 -1.16
N VAL A 144 3.42 -2.23 -2.36
CA VAL A 144 2.39 -2.07 -3.39
C VAL A 144 1.82 -3.41 -3.81
N LEU A 145 2.65 -4.46 -3.92
CA LEU A 145 2.19 -5.83 -4.21
C LEU A 145 1.23 -6.33 -3.12
N ALA A 146 1.56 -6.11 -1.85
CA ALA A 146 0.68 -6.47 -0.73
C ALA A 146 -0.67 -5.73 -0.79
N LEU A 147 -0.64 -4.42 -1.04
CA LEU A 147 -1.85 -3.60 -1.15
C LEU A 147 -2.70 -3.99 -2.36
N ALA A 148 -2.07 -4.28 -3.50
CA ALA A 148 -2.72 -4.73 -4.73
C ALA A 148 -3.36 -6.11 -4.56
N GLY A 149 -2.62 -7.05 -3.98
CA GLY A 149 -3.11 -8.38 -3.65
C GLY A 149 -4.30 -8.32 -2.70
N ALA A 150 -4.21 -7.51 -1.64
CA ALA A 150 -5.31 -7.35 -0.68
C ALA A 150 -6.54 -6.71 -1.34
N ALA A 151 -6.36 -5.66 -2.15
CA ALA A 151 -7.46 -5.04 -2.90
C ALA A 151 -8.13 -6.03 -3.88
N PHE A 152 -7.33 -6.89 -4.54
CA PHE A 152 -7.82 -7.94 -5.41
C PHE A 152 -8.56 -9.05 -4.66
N ALA A 153 -8.02 -9.55 -3.55
CA ALA A 153 -8.64 -10.60 -2.74
C ALA A 153 -10.00 -10.16 -2.17
N VAL A 154 -10.08 -8.91 -1.69
CA VAL A 154 -11.37 -8.34 -1.28
C VAL A 154 -12.34 -8.30 -2.46
N ARG A 155 -11.88 -8.13 -3.73
CA ARG A 155 -12.78 -8.06 -4.92
C ARG A 155 -13.32 -9.43 -5.31
N ARG A 156 -12.63 -10.49 -4.93
CA ARG A 156 -13.06 -11.87 -5.12
C ARG A 156 -13.84 -12.42 -3.93
N ASP A 157 -14.28 -11.55 -3.02
CA ASP A 157 -15.00 -11.91 -1.78
C ASP A 157 -14.30 -13.02 -0.98
N SER A 158 -12.96 -13.00 -0.95
CA SER A 158 -12.19 -13.94 -0.15
C SER A 158 -12.49 -13.78 1.34
N ALA A 159 -12.66 -14.89 2.05
CA ALA A 159 -13.00 -14.89 3.48
C ALA A 159 -11.91 -14.28 4.38
N ARG A 160 -10.62 -14.42 3.99
CA ARG A 160 -9.44 -13.90 4.69
C ARG A 160 -8.45 -13.29 3.70
N PRO A 161 -8.75 -12.10 3.17
CA PRO A 161 -7.92 -11.47 2.13
C PRO A 161 -6.48 -11.24 2.59
N GLY A 162 -6.25 -10.89 3.86
CA GLY A 162 -4.91 -10.64 4.38
C GLY A 162 -4.05 -11.91 4.44
N GLN A 163 -4.59 -12.99 5.00
CA GLN A 163 -3.87 -14.26 5.16
C GLN A 163 -3.43 -14.87 3.82
N GLY A 164 -4.30 -14.88 2.82
CA GLY A 164 -3.98 -15.43 1.50
C GLY A 164 -2.89 -14.64 0.78
N VAL A 165 -2.94 -13.31 0.85
CA VAL A 165 -1.94 -12.43 0.24
C VAL A 165 -0.60 -12.54 0.96
N ALA A 166 -0.60 -12.57 2.29
CA ALA A 166 0.62 -12.77 3.08
C ALA A 166 1.30 -14.10 2.75
N ALA A 167 0.52 -15.19 2.61
CA ALA A 167 1.04 -16.49 2.22
C ALA A 167 1.67 -16.47 0.82
N VAL A 168 0.98 -15.88 -0.17
CA VAL A 168 1.50 -15.76 -1.53
C VAL A 168 2.77 -14.90 -1.57
N LEU A 169 2.79 -13.77 -0.87
CA LEU A 169 3.97 -12.91 -0.76
C LEU A 169 5.16 -13.66 -0.16
N LEU A 170 4.95 -14.39 0.93
CA LEU A 170 6.01 -15.15 1.59
C LEU A 170 6.54 -16.25 0.67
N VAL A 171 5.64 -17.00 0.01
CA VAL A 171 6.02 -18.04 -0.95
C VAL A 171 6.80 -17.42 -2.11
N CYS A 172 6.34 -16.32 -2.69
CA CYS A 172 7.07 -15.61 -3.76
C CYS A 172 8.42 -15.10 -3.27
N ALA A 173 8.52 -14.53 -2.07
CA ALA A 173 9.78 -14.03 -1.53
C ALA A 173 10.82 -15.13 -1.30
N VAL A 174 10.38 -16.35 -0.98
CA VAL A 174 11.27 -17.52 -0.82
C VAL A 174 11.59 -18.17 -2.16
N LEU A 175 10.59 -18.38 -3.01
CA LEU A 175 10.76 -19.11 -4.27
C LEU A 175 11.42 -18.27 -5.36
N THR A 176 11.20 -16.96 -5.41
CA THR A 176 11.77 -16.13 -6.49
C THR A 176 13.29 -16.15 -6.47
N PRO A 177 13.99 -15.96 -5.33
CA PRO A 177 15.45 -16.10 -5.28
C PRO A 177 15.94 -17.52 -5.62
N LEU A 178 15.19 -18.56 -5.23
CA LEU A 178 15.57 -19.97 -5.45
C LEU A 178 15.36 -20.45 -6.89
N LEU A 179 14.34 -19.92 -7.56
CA LEU A 179 13.93 -20.33 -8.91
C LEU A 179 14.35 -19.31 -9.97
N SER A 180 14.87 -18.15 -9.58
CA SER A 180 15.39 -17.17 -10.53
C SER A 180 16.58 -17.78 -11.25
N PRO A 181 16.55 -17.86 -12.60
CA PRO A 181 17.74 -18.16 -13.37
C PRO A 181 18.86 -17.21 -12.97
N GLY A 182 20.11 -17.68 -12.95
CA GLY A 182 21.28 -16.86 -12.59
C GLY A 182 21.36 -15.56 -13.39
N ASP A 183 20.89 -15.58 -14.64
CA ASP A 183 20.92 -14.44 -15.56
C ASP A 183 19.83 -13.38 -15.31
N TRP A 184 18.79 -13.73 -14.53
CA TRP A 184 17.66 -12.83 -14.25
C TRP A 184 17.96 -11.81 -13.15
N GLY A 185 19.03 -12.01 -12.37
CA GLY A 185 19.71 -10.96 -11.59
C GLY A 185 18.82 -10.01 -10.78
N MET A 186 17.64 -10.41 -10.31
CA MET A 186 16.75 -9.51 -9.54
C MET A 186 17.26 -9.29 -8.11
N PHE A 187 18.06 -10.22 -7.60
CA PHE A 187 18.62 -10.22 -6.26
C PHE A 187 20.14 -10.22 -6.33
N THR A 188 20.71 -9.15 -6.87
CA THR A 188 22.16 -8.96 -6.97
C THR A 188 22.75 -8.38 -5.69
N GLU A 189 24.05 -8.59 -5.50
CA GLU A 189 24.84 -7.92 -4.48
C GLU A 189 25.16 -6.48 -4.90
N PRO A 190 25.30 -5.51 -3.97
CA PRO A 190 25.64 -4.13 -4.32
C PRO A 190 26.91 -3.93 -5.16
N ALA A 191 27.87 -4.86 -5.07
CA ALA A 191 29.11 -4.82 -5.83
C ALA A 191 28.99 -5.44 -7.24
N ASP A 192 27.85 -6.03 -7.59
CA ASP A 192 27.63 -6.68 -8.89
C ASP A 192 27.42 -5.64 -10.00
N PRO A 193 28.12 -5.74 -11.15
CA PRO A 193 27.89 -4.88 -12.32
C PRO A 193 26.43 -4.82 -12.79
N HIS A 194 25.63 -5.85 -12.52
CA HIS A 194 24.22 -5.92 -12.93
C HIS A 194 23.26 -5.21 -11.97
N TRP A 195 23.75 -4.62 -10.87
CA TRP A 195 22.93 -3.97 -9.84
C TRP A 195 21.95 -2.93 -10.41
N ALA A 196 22.42 -2.04 -11.30
CA ALA A 196 21.57 -1.02 -11.89
C ALA A 196 20.45 -1.64 -12.75
N ALA A 197 20.80 -2.61 -13.60
CA ALA A 197 19.85 -3.31 -14.45
C ALA A 197 18.82 -4.13 -13.66
N ALA A 198 19.20 -4.64 -12.48
CA ALA A 198 18.28 -5.29 -11.55
C ALA A 198 17.22 -4.31 -11.04
N HIS A 199 17.64 -3.11 -10.64
CA HIS A 199 16.75 -2.09 -10.09
C HIS A 199 15.86 -1.43 -11.14
N ASP A 200 16.30 -1.35 -12.39
CA ASP A 200 15.43 -0.98 -13.51
C ASP A 200 14.24 -1.96 -13.65
N ARG A 201 14.49 -3.27 -13.49
CA ARG A 201 13.42 -4.28 -13.53
C ARG A 201 12.48 -4.14 -12.34
N TRP A 202 12.99 -3.84 -11.15
CA TRP A 202 12.18 -3.52 -9.98
C TRP A 202 11.33 -2.27 -10.18
N ALA A 203 11.87 -1.21 -10.79
CA ALA A 203 11.13 0.00 -11.10
C ALA A 203 10.00 -0.26 -12.11
N VAL A 204 10.25 -1.06 -13.15
CA VAL A 204 9.21 -1.49 -14.10
C VAL A 204 8.13 -2.30 -13.39
N LEU A 205 8.51 -3.24 -12.52
CA LEU A 205 7.58 -4.06 -11.74
C LEU A 205 6.71 -3.18 -10.82
N LEU A 206 7.31 -2.20 -10.14
CA LEU A 206 6.60 -1.22 -9.32
C LEU A 206 5.56 -0.45 -10.14
N CYS A 207 5.94 0.07 -11.31
CA CYS A 207 5.04 0.79 -12.21
C CYS A 207 3.85 -0.10 -12.63
N VAL A 208 4.10 -1.35 -13.03
CA VAL A 208 3.05 -2.31 -13.39
C VAL A 208 2.10 -2.55 -12.21
N LEU A 209 2.63 -2.73 -11.01
CA LEU A 209 1.83 -2.95 -9.80
C LEU A 209 1.02 -1.72 -9.40
N LEU A 210 1.56 -0.50 -9.53
CA LEU A 210 0.82 0.74 -9.30
C LEU A 210 -0.34 0.89 -10.29
N VAL A 211 -0.13 0.55 -11.57
CA VAL A 211 -1.19 0.54 -12.58
C VAL A 211 -2.25 -0.51 -12.22
N ALA A 212 -1.83 -1.73 -11.86
CA ALA A 212 -2.75 -2.78 -11.43
C ALA A 212 -3.55 -2.36 -10.19
N LEU A 213 -2.91 -1.71 -9.21
CA LEU A 213 -3.55 -1.15 -8.01
C LEU A 213 -4.58 -0.09 -8.38
N ALA A 214 -4.22 0.86 -9.25
CA ALA A 214 -5.11 1.92 -9.71
C ALA A 214 -6.34 1.36 -10.44
N VAL A 215 -6.14 0.41 -11.36
CA VAL A 215 -7.24 -0.31 -12.03
C VAL A 215 -8.08 -1.10 -11.02
N SER A 216 -7.45 -1.58 -9.95
CA SER A 216 -8.13 -2.33 -8.89
C SER A 216 -9.02 -1.48 -8.00
N CYS A 217 -8.61 -0.23 -7.76
CA CYS A 217 -9.34 0.76 -6.98
C CYS A 217 -10.36 1.54 -7.81
N ALA A 218 -10.22 1.57 -9.14
CA ALA A 218 -11.18 2.20 -10.05
C ALA A 218 -12.49 1.40 -10.08
N GLU A 219 -13.50 1.89 -9.36
CA GLU A 219 -14.86 1.33 -9.39
C GLU A 219 -15.45 1.55 -10.81
N PRO A 220 -16.07 0.54 -11.46
CA PRO A 220 -16.67 0.72 -12.79
C PRO A 220 -17.94 1.57 -12.68
N VAL A 221 -17.79 2.90 -12.72
CA VAL A 221 -18.88 3.89 -12.75
C VAL A 221 -19.81 3.71 -13.97
N ARG A 222 -19.38 2.96 -15.00
CA ARG A 222 -19.96 3.01 -16.35
C ARG A 222 -21.04 1.98 -16.69
N ARG A 223 -21.36 1.01 -15.81
CA ARG A 223 -22.34 -0.07 -16.13
C ARG A 223 -23.75 0.12 -15.58
N ARG A 224 -23.99 1.10 -14.71
CA ARG A 224 -25.33 1.35 -14.12
C ARG A 224 -26.22 2.25 -14.99
N THR A 225 -25.63 3.19 -15.73
CA THR A 225 -26.38 4.10 -16.60
C THR A 225 -26.98 3.38 -17.82
N LEU A 226 -26.30 2.38 -18.39
CA LEU A 226 -26.84 1.66 -19.56
C LEU A 226 -27.99 0.69 -19.26
N ARG A 227 -28.20 0.28 -18.00
CA ARG A 227 -29.40 -0.46 -17.59
C ARG A 227 -30.56 0.45 -17.18
N ALA A 228 -30.29 1.66 -16.70
CA ALA A 228 -31.33 2.63 -16.38
C ALA A 228 -32.02 3.21 -17.63
N PHE A 229 -31.32 3.29 -18.76
CA PHE A 229 -31.91 3.70 -20.06
C PHE A 229 -32.62 2.57 -20.82
N ARG A 230 -32.62 1.34 -20.28
CA ARG A 230 -33.46 0.23 -20.78
C ARG A 230 -34.48 -0.16 -19.71
N SER A 231 -35.32 0.79 -19.31
CA SER A 231 -36.66 0.45 -18.84
C SER A 231 -37.65 0.99 -19.88
N PRO A 232 -38.46 0.12 -20.51
CA PRO A 232 -39.35 0.52 -21.58
C PRO A 232 -40.40 1.50 -21.05
N SER A 233 -40.41 2.69 -21.62
CA SER A 233 -41.57 3.57 -21.61
C SER A 233 -42.54 3.06 -22.68
N GLY A 234 -43.80 2.87 -22.29
CA GLY A 234 -44.89 2.41 -23.16
C GLY A 234 -45.37 1.03 -22.72
N THR A 235 -46.59 0.87 -22.19
CA THR A 235 -47.83 1.50 -22.65
C THR A 235 -48.77 1.80 -21.48
N SER A 236 -49.06 3.08 -21.29
CA SER A 236 -50.33 3.54 -20.74
C SER A 236 -51.36 3.49 -21.87
N GLY A 237 -52.50 2.83 -21.66
CA GLY A 237 -53.67 2.96 -22.54
C GLY A 237 -54.86 2.16 -22.02
N PRO A 238 -56.09 2.73 -21.93
CA PRO A 238 -57.01 2.43 -20.84
C PRO A 238 -58.32 1.71 -21.26
N SER A 239 -58.99 1.18 -20.23
CA SER A 239 -60.46 1.08 -20.01
C SER A 239 -61.41 0.50 -21.07
N ARG A 240 -62.19 -0.48 -20.56
CA ARG A 240 -63.63 -0.74 -20.74
C ARG A 240 -64.12 -1.44 -22.03
N GLY A 241 -64.81 -2.55 -21.77
CA GLY A 241 -65.76 -3.28 -22.61
C GLY A 241 -66.30 -4.42 -21.77
#